data_AF-A0A957TEG2-F1
#
_entry.id   AF-A0A957TEG2-F1
#
_cell.length_a   1.000
_cell.length_b   1.000
_cell.length_c   1.000
_cell.angle_alpha   90.00
_cell.angle_beta   90.00
_cell.angle_gamma   90.00
#
_symmetry.space_group_name_H-M   'P 1'
#
loop_
_entity.id
_entity.type
_entity.pdbx_description
1 polymer ?
#
loop_
_entity_poly.entity_id
_entity_poly.type
_entity_poly.pdbx_seq_one_letter_code
_entity_poly.pdbx_strand_id
1 'polypeptide(L)'
;MELKTTEQENWSLIIRPQRAWWDLHLGELWRYRDLVWLFVWRDFVAYYKQTILGPLWYLIQPILTTVVFTVIFGNIAQLSTDGLPPFLFYLAGNTVWA
;
A
#
# COMPACT_ATOMS: atom_id res chain seq x y z
N MET A 1 -5.69 -42.15 -47.45
CA MET A 1 -6.18 -40.79 -47.17
C MET A 1 -5.91 -40.56 -45.70
N GLU A 2 -4.86 -39.79 -45.41
CA GLU A 2 -4.19 -39.74 -44.10
C GLU A 2 -5.08 -39.10 -43.02
N LEU A 3 -5.13 -39.74 -41.85
CA LEU A 3 -5.77 -39.20 -40.66
C LEU A 3 -4.84 -38.15 -40.05
N LYS A 4 -5.18 -36.87 -40.20
CA LYS A 4 -4.48 -35.77 -39.51
C LYS A 4 -4.57 -35.99 -38.01
N THR A 5 -3.44 -36.29 -37.38
CA THR A 5 -3.26 -36.26 -35.93
C THR A 5 -3.61 -34.86 -35.43
N THR A 6 -4.60 -34.77 -34.54
CA THR A 6 -4.92 -33.55 -33.79
C THR A 6 -3.66 -33.03 -33.12
N GLU A 7 -3.13 -31.90 -33.63
CA GLU A 7 -2.14 -31.13 -32.90
C GLU A 7 -2.76 -30.72 -31.57
N GLN A 8 -2.17 -31.18 -30.46
CA GLN A 8 -2.54 -30.70 -29.14
C GLN A 8 -2.11 -29.24 -29.04
N GLU A 9 -3.03 -28.31 -29.30
CA GLU A 9 -2.83 -26.88 -29.05
C GLU A 9 -2.50 -26.67 -27.57
N ASN A 10 -1.22 -26.46 -27.28
CA ASN A 10 -0.73 -26.07 -25.96
C ASN A 10 -1.10 -24.62 -25.71
N TRP A 11 -2.30 -24.41 -25.16
CA TRP A 11 -2.76 -23.08 -24.76
C TRP A 11 -1.94 -22.55 -23.58
N SER A 12 -1.29 -21.41 -23.79
CA SER A 12 -0.49 -20.74 -22.76
C SER A 12 -1.32 -20.15 -21.61
N LEU A 13 -2.62 -19.91 -21.83
CA LEU A 13 -3.55 -19.36 -20.85
C LEU A 13 -4.94 -20.00 -21.04
N ILE A 14 -5.47 -20.66 -20.00
CA ILE A 14 -6.80 -21.28 -20.01
C ILE A 14 -7.67 -20.56 -18.98
N ILE A 15 -8.62 -19.74 -19.45
CA ILE A 15 -9.53 -19.00 -18.58
C ILE A 15 -10.59 -19.96 -18.05
N ARG A 16 -10.45 -20.41 -16.81
CA ARG A 16 -11.44 -21.23 -16.11
C ARG A 16 -12.34 -20.35 -15.24
N PRO A 17 -13.61 -20.73 -15.00
CA PRO A 17 -14.47 -20.01 -14.08
C PRO A 17 -13.83 -20.01 -12.69
N GLN A 18 -13.47 -18.81 -12.21
CA GLN A 18 -12.79 -18.58 -10.93
C GLN A 18 -13.75 -18.95 -9.79
N ARG A 19 -13.46 -20.03 -9.05
CA ARG A 19 -14.38 -20.55 -8.01
C ARG A 19 -13.92 -20.33 -6.57
N ALA A 20 -12.74 -19.74 -6.35
CA ALA A 20 -12.26 -19.47 -5.00
C ALA A 20 -11.79 -18.02 -4.85
N TRP A 21 -12.38 -17.32 -3.88
CA TRP A 21 -11.88 -16.09 -3.25
C TRP A 21 -10.40 -16.10 -2.85
N TRP A 22 -9.76 -17.27 -2.75
CA TRP A 22 -8.34 -17.44 -2.45
C TRP A 22 -7.48 -17.86 -3.64
N ASP A 23 -8.04 -17.90 -4.86
CA ASP A 23 -7.30 -18.24 -6.08
C ASP A 23 -6.47 -17.04 -6.59
N LEU A 24 -5.60 -16.55 -5.71
CA LEU A 24 -4.65 -15.50 -6.03
C LEU A 24 -3.55 -16.13 -6.91
N HIS A 25 -3.60 -15.83 -8.21
CA HIS A 25 -2.63 -16.29 -9.22
C HIS A 25 -1.27 -15.57 -9.04
N LEU A 26 -0.65 -15.71 -7.85
CA LEU A 26 0.58 -15.02 -7.45
C LEU A 26 1.74 -15.32 -8.40
N GLY A 27 1.77 -16.52 -8.99
CA GLY A 27 2.77 -16.90 -10.00
C GLY A 27 2.66 -16.08 -11.29
N GLU A 28 1.44 -15.72 -11.71
CA GLU A 28 1.22 -14.84 -12.86
C GLU A 28 1.58 -13.41 -12.51
N LEU A 29 1.21 -12.94 -11.32
CA LEU A 29 1.58 -11.60 -10.83
C LEU A 29 3.10 -11.40 -10.85
N TRP A 30 3.86 -12.42 -10.42
CA TRP A 30 5.32 -12.40 -10.48
C TRP A 30 5.87 -12.40 -11.91
N ARG A 31 5.27 -13.19 -12.82
CA ARG A 31 5.64 -13.24 -14.24
C ARG A 31 5.40 -11.89 -14.95
N TYR A 32 4.41 -11.11 -14.51
CA TYR A 32 4.06 -9.81 -15.06
C TYR A 32 4.48 -8.63 -14.17
N ARG A 33 5.52 -8.80 -13.32
CA ARG A 33 6.01 -7.74 -12.41
C ARG A 33 6.37 -6.43 -13.12
N ASP A 34 6.77 -6.48 -14.38
CA ASP A 34 7.15 -5.29 -15.15
C ASP A 34 5.95 -4.37 -15.39
N LEU A 35 4.76 -4.97 -15.62
CA LEU A 35 3.51 -4.22 -15.69
C LEU A 35 3.17 -3.61 -14.32
N VAL A 36 3.31 -4.39 -13.24
CA VAL A 36 3.07 -3.91 -11.87
C VAL A 36 3.97 -2.71 -11.56
N TRP A 37 5.26 -2.78 -11.90
CA TRP A 37 6.19 -1.67 -11.72
C TRP A 37 5.83 -0.45 -12.56
N LEU A 38 5.43 -0.63 -13.82
CA LEU A 38 4.96 0.46 -14.67
C LEU A 38 3.75 1.17 -14.06
N PHE A 39 2.79 0.40 -13.55
CA PHE A 39 1.61 0.91 -12.86
C PHE A 39 2.01 1.70 -11.60
N VAL A 40 2.84 1.12 -10.73
CA VAL A 40 3.29 1.77 -9.50
C VAL A 40 4.03 3.08 -9.80
N TRP A 41 4.93 3.10 -10.77
CA TRP A 41 5.68 4.29 -11.14
C TRP A 41 4.76 5.40 -11.69
N ARG A 42 3.83 5.03 -12.59
CA ARG A 42 2.85 5.96 -13.13
C ARG A 42 2.02 6.58 -12.01
N ASP A 43 1.53 5.76 -11.10
CA ASP A 43 0.65 6.19 -10.02
C ASP A 43 1.41 7.05 -8.99
N PHE A 44 2.64 6.67 -8.65
CA PHE A 44 3.55 7.47 -7.83
C PHE A 44 3.74 8.87 -8.44
N VAL A 45 4.15 8.93 -9.71
CA VAL A 45 4.38 10.19 -10.41
C VAL A 45 3.09 11.03 -10.51
N ALA A 46 1.95 10.39 -10.78
CA ALA A 46 0.66 11.09 -10.83
C ALA A 46 0.28 11.71 -9.48
N TYR A 47 0.50 10.99 -8.38
CA TYR A 47 0.18 11.45 -7.03
C TYR A 47 1.03 12.67 -6.60
N TYR A 48 2.33 12.65 -6.94
CA TYR A 48 3.25 13.72 -6.51
C TYR A 48 3.36 14.92 -7.45
N LYS A 49 2.92 14.78 -8.71
CA LYS A 49 2.98 15.87 -9.70
C LYS A 49 2.17 17.11 -9.30
N GLN A 50 1.13 16.95 -8.48
CA GLN A 50 0.22 18.04 -8.09
C GLN A 50 0.41 18.51 -6.63
N THR A 51 1.28 17.86 -5.86
CA THR A 51 1.50 18.21 -4.45
C THR A 51 2.70 19.13 -4.31
N ILE A 52 2.52 20.30 -3.67
CA ILE A 52 3.60 21.27 -3.39
C ILE A 52 4.73 20.64 -2.56
N LEU A 53 4.39 19.69 -1.69
CA LEU A 53 5.33 19.07 -0.74
C LEU A 53 5.78 17.66 -1.15
N GLY A 54 5.18 17.07 -2.20
CA GLY A 54 5.56 15.73 -2.66
C GLY A 54 5.40 14.63 -1.59
N PRO A 55 6.29 13.63 -1.57
CA PRO A 55 6.32 12.55 -0.58
C PRO A 55 6.43 13.03 0.88
N LEU A 56 6.90 14.25 1.11
CA LEU A 56 7.06 14.82 2.44
C LEU A 56 5.73 14.99 3.18
N TRP A 57 4.61 15.08 2.46
CA TRP A 57 3.28 15.23 3.04
C TRP A 57 2.92 14.10 4.01
N TYR A 58 3.31 12.87 3.70
CA TYR A 58 3.10 11.70 4.55
C TYR A 58 3.85 11.76 5.88
N LEU A 59 4.93 12.56 5.97
CA LEU A 59 5.64 12.80 7.23
C LEU A 59 5.06 14.00 7.97
N ILE A 60 4.68 15.05 7.24
CA ILE A 60 4.14 16.28 7.82
C ILE A 60 2.83 16.00 8.57
N GLN A 61 1.92 15.20 8.01
CA GLN A 61 0.64 14.89 8.63
C GLN A 61 0.75 14.23 10.03
N PRO A 62 1.45 13.09 10.21
CA PRO A 62 1.59 12.45 11.52
C PRO A 62 2.38 13.31 12.50
N ILE A 63 3.34 14.12 12.04
CA ILE A 63 4.07 15.05 12.92
C ILE A 63 3.15 16.16 13.42
N LEU A 64 2.42 16.84 12.54
CA LEU A 64 1.51 17.93 12.92
C LEU A 64 0.41 17.43 13.85
N THR A 65 -0.20 16.28 13.54
CA THR A 65 -1.20 15.67 14.42
C THR A 65 -0.59 15.32 15.77
N THR A 66 0.58 14.71 15.81
CA THR A 66 1.29 14.40 17.08
C THR A 66 1.56 15.66 17.91
N VAL A 67 1.98 16.75 17.28
CA VAL A 67 2.18 18.04 17.99
C VAL A 67 0.87 18.54 18.58
N VAL A 68 -0.22 18.54 17.82
CA VAL A 68 -1.54 18.93 18.30
C VAL A 68 -1.99 18.06 19.47
N PHE A 69 -1.84 16.73 19.36
CA PHE A 69 -2.17 15.79 20.43
C PHE A 69 -1.32 16.01 21.67
N THR A 70 -0.01 16.24 21.51
CA THR A 70 0.91 16.51 22.61
C THR A 70 0.53 17.80 23.34
N VAL A 71 0.12 18.85 22.61
CA VAL A 71 -0.30 20.12 23.22
C VAL A 71 -1.64 19.96 23.94
N ILE A 72 -2.64 19.37 23.29
CA ILE A 72 -3.99 19.24 23.86
C ILE A 72 -3.98 18.26 25.04
N PHE A 73 -3.46 17.05 24.85
CA PHE A 73 -3.55 16.01 25.87
C PHE A 73 -2.41 16.09 26.90
N GLY A 74 -1.23 16.57 26.50
CA GLY A 74 -0.11 16.76 27.42
C GLY A 74 -0.23 18.03 28.24
N ASN A 75 -0.36 19.21 27.60
CA ASN A 75 -0.33 20.48 28.33
C ASN A 75 -1.70 20.89 28.89
N ILE A 76 -2.81 20.63 28.18
CA ILE A 76 -4.15 21.08 28.62
C ILE A 76 -4.83 20.02 29.49
N ALA A 77 -4.85 18.75 29.06
CA ALA A 77 -5.51 17.67 29.80
C ALA A 77 -4.63 16.99 30.88
N GLN A 78 -3.32 17.29 30.93
CA GLN A 78 -2.34 16.69 31.84
C GLN A 78 -2.42 15.15 31.93
N LEU A 79 -2.69 14.47 30.81
CA LEU A 79 -2.72 13.02 30.78
C LEU A 79 -1.31 12.47 31.01
N SER A 80 -1.12 11.76 32.11
CA SER A 80 0.12 11.05 32.41
C SER A 80 0.32 9.94 31.39
N THR A 81 1.45 9.99 30.68
CA THR A 81 1.86 8.98 29.70
C THR A 81 2.72 7.88 30.34
N ASP A 82 2.45 7.55 31.61
CA ASP A 82 3.18 6.54 32.40
C ASP A 82 4.72 6.65 32.29
N GLY A 83 5.24 7.88 32.33
CA GLY A 83 6.67 8.16 32.29
C GLY A 83 7.31 8.17 30.89
N LEU A 84 6.55 7.89 29.83
CA LEU A 84 7.04 7.98 28.44
C LEU A 84 6.99 9.42 27.91
N PRO A 85 7.89 9.80 26.98
CA PRO A 85 7.79 11.09 26.30
C PRO A 85 6.46 11.17 25.53
N PRO A 86 5.58 12.14 25.83
CA PRO A 86 4.24 12.22 25.22
C PRO A 86 4.27 12.27 23.69
N PHE A 87 5.27 12.95 23.14
CA PHE A 87 5.48 13.06 21.69
C PHE A 87 5.65 11.69 21.02
N LEU A 88 6.49 10.81 21.58
CA LEU A 88 6.74 9.48 20.99
C LEU A 88 5.52 8.56 21.15
N PHE A 89 4.80 8.68 22.27
CA PHE A 89 3.59 7.92 22.53
C PHE A 89 2.50 8.23 21.50
N TYR A 90 2.20 9.51 21.28
CA TYR A 90 1.20 9.92 20.28
C TYR A 90 1.67 9.68 18.85
N LEU A 91 2.96 9.83 18.56
CA LEU A 91 3.51 9.56 17.23
C LEU A 91 3.33 8.09 16.82
N ALA A 92 3.59 7.15 17.73
CA ALA A 92 3.44 5.73 17.44
C ALA A 92 1.99 5.38 17.08
N GLY A 93 1.01 5.88 17.86
CA GLY A 93 -0.41 5.67 17.57
C GLY A 93 -0.83 6.32 16.25
N ASN A 94 -0.45 7.58 16.05
CA ASN A 94 -0.79 8.32 14.83
C ASN A 94 -0.16 7.70 13.58
N THR A 95 1.05 7.13 13.67
CA THR A 95 1.72 6.50 12.52
C THR A 95 1.09 5.17 12.13
N VAL A 96 0.50 4.43 13.08
CA VAL A 96 -0.19 3.17 12.79
C VAL A 96 -1.55 3.41 12.13
N TRP A 97 -2.20 4.54 12.44
CA TRP A 97 -3.54 4.86 11.96
C TRP A 97 -3.59 5.78 10.74
N ALA A 98 -2.56 6.62 10.52
CA ALA A 98 -2.47 7.56 9.40
C ALA A 98 -1.89 6.94 8.14
#